data_AF-A0A7S1NRR5-F1
#
_entry.id   AF-A0A7S1NRR5-F1
#
_cell.length_a   1.000
_cell.length_b   1.000
_cell.length_c   1.000
_cell.angle_alpha   90.00
_cell.angle_beta   90.00
_cell.angle_gamma   90.00
#
_symmetry.space_group_name_H-M   'P 1'
#
loop_
_entity.id
_entity.type
_entity.pdbx_description
1 polymer ?
#
loop_
_entity_poly.entity_id
_entity_poly.type
_entity_poly.pdbx_seq_one_letter_code
_entity_poly.pdbx_strand_id
1 'polypeptide(L)'
;VDDGTDRGLRNLQDALANKRRLFVCGLALDFCVLDTCLNGRALGFENVFMVLDAARAAHISGVGRFGSGFLQDPKEVLNKMYSNNVATTSILSIVGRKFGAASDSAKSFPEGLFSMGLDAVDVNLSIVKGEAGKSGTYKVELKGPLHWLSLISGVQGEGLCSPLSTVPPQWKNCPKDSALVCWAYPINGIADMMASADNRIQEAFLQLTASPELRFVTYGGYIFLTKEGKPVGVKSINANGTALRFAAPVQWPGQFTADLVLAKRLANVSLTRLRQAGAQHYCWILPGEVFSVDGSKPWRPTKYGGFLFVLENGDPVLFPIHKK
;
A
#
# COMPACT_ATOMS: atom_id res chain seq x y z
N VAL A 1 -8.95 -6.41 34.95
CA VAL A 1 -8.64 -5.98 36.32
C VAL A 1 -9.85 -5.21 36.79
N ASP A 2 -10.50 -5.69 37.84
CA ASP A 2 -11.52 -4.90 38.54
C ASP A 2 -10.77 -3.98 39.51
N ASP A 3 -10.95 -2.68 39.36
CA ASP A 3 -10.36 -1.64 40.20
C ASP A 3 -11.41 -0.97 41.11
N GLY A 4 -12.58 -1.60 41.29
CA GLY A 4 -13.65 -1.15 42.17
C GLY A 4 -14.31 0.17 41.76
N THR A 5 -13.95 0.73 40.59
CA THR A 5 -14.50 2.00 40.11
C THR A 5 -15.71 1.71 39.23
N ASP A 6 -16.91 1.97 39.76
CA ASP A 6 -18.12 2.01 38.93
C ASP A 6 -18.01 3.18 37.93
N ARG A 7 -17.96 2.83 36.65
CA ARG A 7 -17.87 3.76 35.52
C ARG A 7 -19.21 4.00 34.83
N GLY A 8 -20.32 3.46 35.36
CA GLY A 8 -21.63 3.48 34.71
C GLY A 8 -21.67 2.72 33.37
N LEU A 9 -20.71 1.82 33.15
CA LEU A 9 -20.58 1.08 31.90
C LEU A 9 -21.53 -0.13 31.91
N ARG A 10 -22.46 -0.16 30.95
CA ARG A 10 -23.22 -1.39 30.66
C ARG A 10 -22.26 -2.48 30.21
N ASN A 11 -22.50 -3.71 30.66
CA ASN A 11 -21.77 -4.86 30.12
C ASN A 11 -22.07 -5.01 28.61
N LEU A 12 -21.20 -5.73 27.89
CA LEU A 12 -21.28 -5.85 26.44
C LEU A 12 -22.58 -6.55 25.97
N GLN A 13 -23.11 -7.47 26.77
CA GLN A 13 -24.33 -8.21 26.46
C GLN A 13 -25.56 -7.29 26.47
N ASP A 14 -25.70 -6.45 27.51
CA ASP A 14 -26.78 -5.47 27.63
C ASP A 14 -26.66 -4.35 26.59
N ALA A 15 -25.42 -3.87 26.34
CA ALA A 15 -25.15 -2.83 25.36
C ALA A 15 -25.49 -3.27 23.92
N LEU A 16 -25.38 -4.57 23.63
CA LEU A 16 -25.64 -5.16 22.33
C LEU A 16 -26.93 -6.01 22.28
N ALA A 17 -27.83 -5.87 23.26
CA ALA A 17 -29.12 -6.53 23.26
C ALA A 17 -29.87 -6.26 21.93
N ASN A 18 -30.50 -7.31 21.39
CA ASN A 18 -31.22 -7.31 20.11
C ASN A 18 -30.35 -7.05 18.85
N LYS A 19 -29.02 -7.17 18.92
CA LYS A 19 -28.15 -7.10 17.73
C LYS A 19 -27.84 -8.49 17.19
N ARG A 20 -28.11 -8.73 15.90
CA ARG A 20 -27.89 -10.03 15.21
C ARG A 20 -26.49 -10.15 14.57
N ARG A 21 -25.81 -9.03 14.37
CA ARG A 21 -24.51 -8.94 13.67
C ARG A 21 -23.52 -8.12 14.50
N LEU A 22 -22.30 -8.63 14.65
CA LEU A 22 -21.21 -7.98 15.37
C LEU A 22 -20.02 -7.79 14.43
N PHE A 23 -19.44 -6.58 14.43
CA PHE A 23 -18.20 -6.26 13.74
C PHE A 23 -17.18 -5.82 14.80
N VAL A 24 -16.02 -6.48 14.85
CA VAL A 24 -15.01 -6.27 15.89
C VAL A 24 -13.70 -5.78 15.25
N CYS A 25 -13.16 -4.70 15.79
CA CYS A 25 -11.93 -4.05 15.36
C CYS A 25 -11.12 -3.54 16.57
N GLY A 26 -9.91 -3.02 16.34
CA GLY A 26 -9.06 -2.46 17.39
C GLY A 26 -7.82 -3.31 17.70
N LEU A 27 -7.38 -3.28 18.96
CA LEU A 27 -6.13 -3.89 19.43
C LEU A 27 -6.37 -4.74 20.70
N ALA A 28 -5.65 -5.84 20.93
CA ALA A 28 -4.81 -6.56 19.97
C ALA A 28 -5.66 -7.55 19.15
N LEU A 29 -5.41 -7.64 17.84
CA LEU A 29 -6.14 -8.50 16.90
C LEU A 29 -6.16 -9.96 17.36
N ASP A 30 -4.99 -10.44 17.80
CA ASP A 30 -4.71 -11.80 18.24
C ASP A 30 -5.10 -12.08 19.70
N PHE A 31 -5.60 -11.09 20.46
CA PHE A 31 -6.16 -11.28 21.80
C PHE A 31 -7.53 -10.62 21.91
N CYS A 32 -7.62 -9.39 22.40
CA CYS A 32 -8.88 -8.72 22.74
C CYS A 32 -9.91 -8.73 21.60
N VAL A 33 -9.49 -8.57 20.35
CA VAL A 33 -10.39 -8.60 19.18
C VAL A 33 -10.83 -10.03 18.88
N LEU A 34 -9.91 -11.01 18.89
CA LEU A 34 -10.21 -12.44 18.71
C LEU A 34 -11.15 -12.94 19.80
N ASP A 35 -10.82 -12.74 21.08
CA ASP A 35 -11.63 -13.16 22.22
C ASP A 35 -13.02 -12.50 22.19
N THR A 36 -13.11 -11.23 21.79
CA THR A 36 -14.40 -10.56 21.60
C THR A 36 -15.21 -11.18 20.45
N CYS A 37 -14.57 -11.62 19.37
CA CYS A 37 -15.25 -12.35 18.30
C CYS A 37 -15.78 -13.72 18.77
N LEU A 38 -14.95 -14.49 19.48
CA LEU A 38 -15.29 -15.81 20.01
C LEU A 38 -16.42 -15.71 21.05
N ASN A 39 -16.32 -14.77 21.99
CA ASN A 39 -17.36 -14.51 22.98
C ASN A 39 -18.65 -14.01 22.31
N GLY A 40 -18.57 -13.18 21.27
CA GLY A 40 -19.74 -12.80 20.46
C GLY A 40 -20.45 -14.01 19.84
N ARG A 41 -19.72 -15.01 19.34
CA ARG A 41 -20.32 -16.26 18.85
C ARG A 41 -20.95 -17.09 19.99
N ALA A 42 -20.27 -17.21 21.12
CA ALA A 42 -20.80 -17.91 22.31
C ALA A 42 -22.07 -17.25 22.88
N LEU A 43 -22.19 -15.91 22.78
CA LEU A 43 -23.37 -15.13 23.16
C LEU A 43 -24.50 -15.18 22.13
N GLY A 44 -24.38 -15.97 21.05
CA GLY A 44 -25.47 -16.23 20.10
C GLY A 44 -25.62 -15.20 18.97
N PHE A 45 -24.64 -14.33 18.72
CA PHE A 45 -24.68 -13.44 17.55
C PHE A 45 -24.61 -14.24 16.25
N GLU A 46 -25.67 -14.16 15.43
CA GLU A 46 -25.81 -14.94 14.20
C GLU A 46 -24.64 -14.78 13.23
N ASN A 47 -24.07 -13.57 13.15
CA ASN A 47 -22.90 -13.28 12.32
C ASN A 47 -21.90 -12.44 13.12
N VAL A 48 -20.64 -12.89 13.19
CA VAL A 48 -19.56 -12.14 13.83
C VAL A 48 -18.41 -12.00 12.84
N PHE A 49 -17.94 -10.78 12.67
CA PHE A 49 -16.92 -10.40 11.70
C PHE A 49 -15.73 -9.72 12.39
N MET A 50 -14.51 -10.21 12.14
CA MET A 50 -13.29 -9.46 12.47
C MET A 50 -12.93 -8.54 11.31
N VAL A 51 -12.78 -7.24 11.58
CA VAL A 51 -12.49 -6.22 10.57
C VAL A 51 -10.98 -6.03 10.46
N LEU A 52 -10.34 -6.78 9.55
CA LEU A 52 -8.89 -6.98 9.51
C LEU A 52 -8.10 -5.69 9.22
N ASP A 53 -8.60 -4.84 8.32
CA ASP A 53 -7.97 -3.56 8.00
C ASP A 53 -8.09 -2.53 9.14
N ALA A 54 -9.09 -2.69 10.01
CA ALA A 54 -9.35 -1.89 11.22
C ALA A 54 -8.75 -2.48 12.51
N ALA A 55 -8.00 -3.59 12.45
CA ALA A 55 -7.38 -4.23 13.61
C ALA A 55 -5.87 -4.47 13.39
N ARG A 56 -5.08 -4.56 14.47
CA ARG A 56 -3.66 -4.97 14.40
C ARG A 56 -3.31 -5.89 15.57
N ALA A 57 -2.51 -6.91 15.30
CA ALA A 57 -2.01 -7.82 16.32
C ALA A 57 -1.04 -7.10 17.28
N ALA A 58 -0.84 -7.69 18.45
CA ALA A 58 0.30 -7.36 19.29
C ALA A 58 1.57 -7.82 18.56
N HIS A 59 2.29 -6.87 17.97
CA HIS A 59 3.55 -7.13 17.26
C HIS A 59 4.73 -6.55 18.02
N ILE A 60 5.63 -7.42 18.49
CA ILE A 60 6.87 -7.05 19.17
C ILE A 60 8.03 -7.56 18.33
N SER A 61 8.74 -6.65 17.65
CA SER A 61 9.86 -6.99 16.76
C SER A 61 10.91 -7.82 17.49
N GLY A 62 11.25 -8.99 16.95
CA GLY A 62 12.24 -9.91 17.53
C GLY A 62 11.71 -10.80 18.67
N VAL A 63 10.43 -10.74 19.03
CA VAL A 63 9.80 -11.58 20.07
C VAL A 63 8.70 -12.44 19.46
N GLY A 64 8.66 -13.72 19.83
CA GLY A 64 7.67 -14.70 19.37
C GLY A 64 8.32 -15.98 18.82
N ARG A 65 7.64 -17.13 18.97
CA ARG A 65 8.19 -18.45 18.57
C ARG A 65 8.42 -18.63 17.06
N PHE A 66 7.94 -17.70 16.24
CA PHE A 66 7.90 -17.82 14.78
C PHE A 66 8.71 -16.75 14.03
N GLY A 67 9.46 -15.90 14.74
CA GLY A 67 10.27 -14.82 14.13
C GLY A 67 9.48 -13.69 13.44
N SER A 68 8.15 -13.83 13.35
CA SER A 68 7.23 -12.90 12.68
C SER A 68 6.81 -11.70 13.53
N GLY A 69 7.22 -11.65 14.80
CA GLY A 69 6.85 -10.61 15.77
C GLY A 69 5.45 -10.73 16.36
N PHE A 70 4.60 -11.63 15.86
CA PHE A 70 3.26 -11.90 16.41
C PHE A 70 3.34 -12.77 17.67
N LEU A 71 2.45 -12.51 18.64
CA LEU A 71 2.38 -13.27 19.89
C LEU A 71 1.57 -14.57 19.78
N GLN A 72 0.59 -14.66 18.86
CA GLN A 72 -0.01 -15.91 18.39
C GLN A 72 0.34 -16.18 16.93
N ASP A 73 0.36 -17.44 16.50
CA ASP A 73 0.47 -17.77 15.07
C ASP A 73 -0.78 -17.24 14.33
N PRO A 74 -0.63 -16.38 13.29
CA PRO A 74 -1.76 -15.92 12.49
C PRO A 74 -2.62 -17.06 11.92
N LYS A 75 -2.02 -18.22 11.62
CA LYS A 75 -2.73 -19.42 11.18
C LYS A 75 -3.60 -20.01 12.28
N GLU A 76 -3.12 -20.03 13.53
CA GLU A 76 -3.94 -20.44 14.68
C GLU A 76 -5.09 -19.46 14.94
N VAL A 77 -4.85 -18.16 14.83
CA VAL A 77 -5.87 -17.11 14.98
C VAL A 77 -7.01 -17.32 13.96
N LEU A 78 -6.68 -17.52 12.69
CA LEU A 78 -7.66 -17.80 11.64
C LEU A 78 -8.36 -19.16 11.84
N ASN A 79 -7.63 -20.21 12.22
CA ASN A 79 -8.24 -21.51 12.52
C ASN A 79 -9.23 -21.44 13.69
N LYS A 80 -8.94 -20.66 14.74
CA LYS A 80 -9.85 -20.40 15.86
C LYS A 80 -11.10 -19.65 15.38
N MET A 81 -10.95 -18.65 14.53
CA MET A 81 -12.08 -17.91 13.94
C MET A 81 -12.99 -18.83 13.11
N TYR A 82 -12.43 -19.56 12.13
CA TYR A 82 -13.20 -20.42 11.23
C TYR A 82 -13.92 -21.54 12.01
N SER A 83 -13.23 -22.19 12.96
CA SER A 83 -13.83 -23.24 13.81
C SER A 83 -15.02 -22.76 14.66
N ASN A 84 -15.13 -21.45 14.91
CA ASN A 84 -16.21 -20.84 15.69
C ASN A 84 -17.25 -20.10 14.83
N ASN A 85 -17.16 -20.22 13.49
CA ASN A 85 -17.99 -19.47 12.54
C ASN A 85 -17.86 -17.93 12.69
N VAL A 86 -16.66 -17.45 13.01
CA VAL A 86 -16.31 -16.03 12.88
C VAL A 86 -15.77 -15.81 11.47
N ALA A 87 -16.36 -14.88 10.74
CA ALA A 87 -15.87 -14.48 9.42
C ALA A 87 -14.82 -13.37 9.53
N THR A 88 -13.95 -13.27 8.53
CA THR A 88 -13.10 -12.10 8.29
C THR A 88 -13.83 -11.10 7.39
N THR A 89 -13.50 -9.82 7.53
CA THR A 89 -14.00 -8.79 6.62
C THR A 89 -13.06 -7.58 6.56
N SER A 90 -13.38 -6.62 5.68
CA SER A 90 -12.71 -5.32 5.59
C SER A 90 -13.73 -4.20 5.78
N ILE A 91 -13.30 -2.99 6.19
CA ILE A 91 -14.14 -1.79 6.25
C ILE A 91 -14.91 -1.64 4.93
N LEU A 92 -14.23 -1.80 3.79
CA LEU A 92 -14.81 -1.70 2.45
C LEU A 92 -16.01 -2.64 2.25
N SER A 93 -15.91 -3.88 2.71
CA SER A 93 -16.98 -4.89 2.60
C SER A 93 -18.19 -4.54 3.48
N ILE A 94 -17.99 -3.83 4.60
CA ILE A 94 -19.06 -3.42 5.53
C ILE A 94 -19.78 -2.17 5.02
N VAL A 95 -19.02 -1.12 4.64
CA VAL A 95 -19.58 0.20 4.33
C VAL A 95 -20.05 0.34 2.88
N GLY A 96 -19.66 -0.60 2.02
CA GLY A 96 -19.90 -0.56 0.58
C GLY A 96 -19.15 0.59 -0.12
N ARG A 97 -19.39 0.78 -1.43
CA ARG A 97 -18.73 1.84 -2.23
C ARG A 97 -19.19 3.27 -1.91
N LYS A 98 -20.05 3.50 -0.89
CA LYS A 98 -20.73 4.78 -0.63
C LYS A 98 -20.24 5.54 0.61
N PHE A 99 -18.98 5.38 1.01
CA PHE A 99 -18.38 6.24 2.03
C PHE A 99 -17.47 7.31 1.41
N GLY A 100 -18.00 8.54 1.30
CA GLY A 100 -17.17 9.74 1.32
C GLY A 100 -16.55 9.87 2.71
N ALA A 101 -15.23 9.97 2.79
CA ALA A 101 -14.52 9.86 4.07
C ALA A 101 -14.59 11.17 4.89
N ALA A 102 -15.08 11.06 6.12
CA ALA A 102 -14.60 11.88 7.24
C ALA A 102 -13.39 11.16 7.88
N SER A 103 -12.27 11.77 8.24
CA SER A 103 -11.79 13.15 8.06
C SER A 103 -10.24 13.12 7.84
N ASP A 104 -9.43 14.18 7.84
CA ASP A 104 -9.66 15.59 8.19
C ASP A 104 -8.74 16.56 7.42
N SER A 105 -9.23 17.79 7.17
CA SER A 105 -8.55 18.97 6.58
C SER A 105 -7.79 18.84 5.25
N ALA A 106 -7.34 17.65 4.86
CA ALA A 106 -6.73 17.39 3.56
C ALA A 106 -7.83 17.20 2.51
N LYS A 107 -7.74 17.96 1.41
CA LYS A 107 -8.56 17.75 0.21
C LYS A 107 -8.54 16.27 -0.19
N SER A 108 -9.72 15.72 -0.47
CA SER A 108 -9.90 14.38 -1.04
C SER A 108 -9.09 14.22 -2.33
N PHE A 109 -8.84 12.99 -2.74
CA PHE A 109 -8.44 12.72 -4.12
C PHE A 109 -9.70 12.85 -5.01
N PRO A 110 -9.65 13.53 -6.17
CA PRO A 110 -8.46 14.03 -6.87
C PRO A 110 -8.01 15.47 -6.52
N GLU A 111 -8.70 16.18 -5.62
CA GLU A 111 -8.35 17.57 -5.24
C GLU A 111 -7.06 17.69 -4.39
N GLY A 112 -6.52 16.56 -3.91
CA GLY A 112 -5.30 16.41 -3.12
C GLY A 112 -4.83 14.96 -3.04
N LEU A 113 -3.56 14.75 -2.71
CA LEU A 113 -2.99 13.42 -2.45
C LEU A 113 -2.43 13.37 -1.03
N PHE A 114 -2.77 12.30 -0.31
CA PHE A 114 -2.36 12.12 1.09
C PHE A 114 -0.83 11.99 1.22
N SER A 115 -0.30 12.41 2.37
CA SER A 115 1.13 12.22 2.67
C SER A 115 1.44 10.73 2.85
N MET A 116 2.61 10.30 2.40
CA MET A 116 3.06 8.91 2.50
C MET A 116 4.37 8.83 3.29
N GLY A 117 4.58 7.74 4.03
CA GLY A 117 5.88 7.43 4.60
C GLY A 117 6.79 6.72 3.61
N LEU A 118 8.07 6.60 3.98
CA LEU A 118 9.07 5.81 3.26
C LEU A 118 9.85 4.97 4.25
N ASP A 119 9.68 3.66 4.18
CA ASP A 119 10.39 2.71 5.02
C ASP A 119 11.63 2.19 4.29
N ALA A 120 12.70 1.85 5.03
CA ALA A 120 13.77 1.04 4.46
C ALA A 120 13.25 -0.37 4.16
N VAL A 121 13.70 -0.96 3.06
CA VAL A 121 13.33 -2.31 2.64
C VAL A 121 14.60 -3.11 2.43
N ASP A 122 14.68 -4.28 3.07
CA ASP A 122 15.79 -5.21 2.90
C ASP A 122 15.40 -6.32 1.89
N VAL A 123 15.74 -6.11 0.62
CA VAL A 123 15.47 -7.05 -0.47
C VAL A 123 16.65 -7.15 -1.42
N ASN A 124 17.00 -8.37 -1.80
CA ASN A 124 17.88 -8.63 -2.92
C ASN A 124 17.13 -8.36 -4.23
N LEU A 125 17.59 -7.38 -5.01
CA LEU A 125 17.04 -7.13 -6.34
C LEU A 125 18.13 -6.79 -7.38
N SER A 126 17.77 -6.94 -8.64
CA SER A 126 18.54 -6.50 -9.81
C SER A 126 17.67 -5.68 -10.76
N ILE A 127 18.26 -4.75 -11.52
CA ILE A 127 17.57 -4.01 -12.58
C ILE A 127 18.07 -4.47 -13.94
N VAL A 128 17.13 -4.80 -14.82
CA VAL A 128 17.36 -4.92 -16.27
C VAL A 128 17.01 -3.57 -16.89
N LYS A 129 18.03 -2.84 -17.33
CA LYS A 129 17.85 -1.49 -17.91
C LYS A 129 17.03 -1.60 -19.20
N GLY A 130 15.95 -0.82 -19.29
CA GLY A 130 15.28 -0.58 -20.57
C GLY A 130 16.13 0.30 -21.49
N GLU A 131 15.65 0.51 -22.72
CA GLU A 131 16.23 1.51 -23.62
C GLU A 131 16.18 2.92 -23.01
N ALA A 132 17.02 3.83 -23.50
CA ALA A 132 17.06 5.21 -23.02
C ALA A 132 15.67 5.88 -23.11
N GLY A 133 15.18 6.41 -21.97
CA GLY A 133 13.86 7.04 -21.86
C GLY A 133 12.67 6.09 -21.70
N LYS A 134 12.86 4.76 -21.80
CA LYS A 134 11.79 3.76 -21.61
C LYS A 134 11.81 3.17 -20.19
N SER A 135 10.68 2.57 -19.80
CA SER A 135 10.59 1.76 -18.57
C SER A 135 11.58 0.59 -18.61
N GLY A 136 12.18 0.26 -17.47
CA GLY A 136 12.98 -0.96 -17.29
C GLY A 136 12.16 -2.07 -16.63
N THR A 137 12.81 -3.21 -16.36
CA THR A 137 12.28 -4.20 -15.41
C THR A 137 13.22 -4.36 -14.23
N TYR A 138 12.70 -4.81 -13.10
CA TYR A 138 13.48 -5.22 -11.94
C TYR A 138 13.07 -6.62 -11.51
N LYS A 139 14.04 -7.38 -10.99
CA LYS A 139 13.82 -8.71 -10.43
C LYS A 139 14.14 -8.69 -8.94
N VAL A 140 13.17 -9.09 -8.12
CA VAL A 140 13.28 -9.18 -6.67
C VAL A 140 13.27 -10.65 -6.24
N GLU A 141 14.14 -11.00 -5.30
CA GLU A 141 14.22 -12.35 -4.77
C GLU A 141 13.09 -12.61 -3.77
N LEU A 142 12.21 -13.57 -4.07
CA LEU A 142 11.10 -13.96 -3.20
C LEU A 142 11.59 -14.87 -2.06
N LYS A 143 12.28 -14.27 -1.09
CA LYS A 143 12.80 -14.89 0.14
C LYS A 143 12.31 -14.15 1.39
N GLY A 144 12.53 -14.75 2.56
CA GLY A 144 12.16 -14.16 3.85
C GLY A 144 10.66 -13.84 3.90
N PRO A 145 10.24 -12.61 4.27
CA PRO A 145 8.84 -12.19 4.25
C PRO A 145 8.13 -12.35 2.90
N LEU A 146 8.87 -12.40 1.79
CA LEU A 146 8.33 -12.56 0.44
C LEU A 146 8.23 -14.02 -0.03
N HIS A 147 8.74 -14.99 0.72
CA HIS A 147 8.83 -16.38 0.23
C HIS A 147 7.47 -16.98 -0.14
N TRP A 148 6.43 -16.74 0.66
CA TRP A 148 5.10 -17.28 0.41
C TRP A 148 4.50 -16.82 -0.94
N LEU A 149 4.91 -15.66 -1.48
CA LEU A 149 4.51 -15.20 -2.81
C LEU A 149 4.97 -16.15 -3.93
N SER A 150 6.10 -16.85 -3.77
CA SER A 150 6.57 -17.83 -4.77
C SER A 150 5.71 -19.09 -4.82
N LEU A 151 4.75 -19.26 -3.90
CA LEU A 151 3.81 -20.37 -3.85
C LEU A 151 2.46 -20.03 -4.53
N ILE A 152 2.31 -18.81 -5.05
CA ILE A 152 1.08 -18.32 -5.69
C ILE A 152 1.23 -18.38 -7.20
N SER A 153 0.35 -19.12 -7.87
CA SER A 153 0.34 -19.17 -9.32
C SER A 153 0.12 -17.78 -9.92
N GLY A 154 0.95 -17.40 -10.90
CA GLY A 154 0.89 -16.12 -11.59
C GLY A 154 1.70 -14.98 -10.94
N VAL A 155 2.04 -15.06 -9.65
CA VAL A 155 2.92 -14.06 -9.02
C VAL A 155 4.37 -14.33 -9.42
N GLN A 156 5.04 -13.31 -9.96
CA GLN A 156 6.43 -13.41 -10.40
C GLN A 156 7.28 -12.39 -9.64
N GLY A 157 8.50 -12.76 -9.25
CA GLY A 157 9.49 -11.84 -8.67
C GLY A 157 10.06 -10.84 -9.68
N GLU A 158 9.25 -10.34 -10.62
CA GLU A 158 9.61 -9.37 -11.66
C GLU A 158 8.52 -8.30 -11.77
N GLY A 159 8.93 -7.04 -11.91
CA GLY A 159 8.04 -5.91 -12.10
C GLY A 159 8.65 -4.83 -13.00
N LEU A 160 7.83 -3.89 -13.43
CA LEU A 160 8.28 -2.74 -14.21
C LEU A 160 8.92 -1.68 -13.29
N CYS A 161 9.88 -0.91 -13.81
CA CYS A 161 10.32 0.33 -13.19
C CYS A 161 10.29 1.51 -14.17
N SER A 162 10.13 2.72 -13.64
CA SER A 162 10.24 3.95 -14.42
C SER A 162 11.62 4.05 -15.09
N PRO A 163 11.79 4.90 -16.12
CA PRO A 163 13.13 5.25 -16.58
C PRO A 163 14.00 5.76 -15.41
N LEU A 164 15.31 5.55 -15.51
CA LEU A 164 16.27 6.03 -14.52
C LEU A 164 16.38 7.56 -14.60
N SER A 165 16.37 8.23 -13.45
CA SER A 165 16.66 9.65 -13.32
C SER A 165 17.84 9.87 -12.38
N THR A 166 18.63 10.92 -12.59
CA THR A 166 19.58 11.41 -11.57
C THR A 166 18.81 11.78 -10.31
N VAL A 167 19.34 11.47 -9.12
CA VAL A 167 18.74 11.91 -7.85
C VAL A 167 18.81 13.45 -7.74
N PRO A 168 17.68 14.16 -7.60
CA PRO A 168 17.65 15.56 -7.18
C PRO A 168 18.61 15.92 -6.05
N PRO A 169 19.42 16.99 -6.22
CA PRO A 169 20.12 17.59 -5.10
C PRO A 169 19.14 17.89 -3.96
N GLN A 170 19.51 17.49 -2.74
CA GLN A 170 18.72 17.66 -1.51
C GLN A 170 17.49 16.73 -1.36
N TRP A 171 17.40 15.59 -2.09
CA TRP A 171 16.39 14.57 -1.77
C TRP A 171 16.68 13.95 -0.38
N LYS A 172 15.79 14.23 0.60
CA LYS A 172 15.88 13.68 1.96
C LYS A 172 15.69 12.15 1.97
N ASN A 173 16.33 11.47 2.91
CA ASN A 173 16.25 10.01 3.10
C ASN A 173 16.81 9.16 1.93
N CYS A 174 17.56 9.78 1.03
CA CYS A 174 18.33 9.09 0.00
C CYS A 174 19.51 8.31 0.64
N PRO A 175 19.76 7.04 0.29
CA PRO A 175 20.95 6.30 0.73
C PRO A 175 22.25 6.99 0.29
N LYS A 176 23.35 6.72 1.01
CA LYS A 176 24.69 7.14 0.58
C LYS A 176 25.01 6.56 -0.81
N ASP A 177 25.86 7.25 -1.56
CA ASP A 177 26.36 6.85 -2.89
C ASP A 177 25.30 6.68 -4.01
N SER A 178 24.04 7.03 -3.70
CA SER A 178 22.95 7.09 -4.67
C SER A 178 23.17 8.22 -5.68
N ALA A 179 23.29 7.87 -6.95
CA ALA A 179 23.36 8.82 -8.06
C ALA A 179 22.12 8.77 -8.96
N LEU A 180 21.49 7.59 -9.06
CA LEU A 180 20.31 7.35 -9.87
C LEU A 180 19.14 6.86 -9.01
N VAL A 181 17.92 7.10 -9.47
CA VAL A 181 16.68 6.65 -8.85
C VAL A 181 15.65 6.30 -9.92
N CYS A 182 14.86 5.26 -9.66
CA CYS A 182 13.62 4.98 -10.39
C CYS A 182 12.51 4.58 -9.42
N TRP A 183 11.28 4.64 -9.89
CA TRP A 183 10.12 4.08 -9.22
C TRP A 183 9.90 2.64 -9.69
N ALA A 184 9.91 1.68 -8.77
CA ALA A 184 9.44 0.33 -8.99
C ALA A 184 7.90 0.30 -8.88
N TYR A 185 7.25 -0.21 -9.92
CA TYR A 185 5.82 -0.55 -9.88
C TYR A 185 5.64 -1.92 -9.18
N PRO A 186 4.41 -2.30 -8.77
CA PRO A 186 4.15 -3.62 -8.20
C PRO A 186 4.62 -4.76 -9.10
N ILE A 187 5.01 -5.89 -8.52
CA ILE A 187 5.44 -7.07 -9.29
C ILE A 187 4.24 -7.73 -10.00
N ASN A 188 4.53 -8.43 -11.09
CA ASN A 188 3.52 -9.09 -11.93
C ASN A 188 2.69 -10.10 -11.12
N GLY A 189 1.39 -10.17 -11.41
CA GLY A 189 0.42 -11.07 -10.77
C GLY A 189 -0.13 -10.61 -9.42
N ILE A 190 0.46 -9.61 -8.76
CA ILE A 190 -0.05 -9.11 -7.45
C ILE A 190 -1.45 -8.49 -7.57
N ALA A 191 -1.75 -7.78 -8.67
CA ALA A 191 -3.08 -7.20 -8.86
C ALA A 191 -4.18 -8.26 -8.96
N ASP A 192 -3.90 -9.35 -9.68
CA ASP A 192 -4.82 -10.49 -9.86
C ASP A 192 -4.95 -11.30 -8.56
N MET A 193 -3.84 -11.49 -7.84
CA MET A 193 -3.84 -12.01 -6.47
C MET A 193 -4.76 -11.16 -5.57
N MET A 194 -4.54 -9.86 -5.46
CA MET A 194 -5.37 -8.98 -4.59
C MET A 194 -6.86 -8.93 -4.99
N ALA A 195 -7.22 -9.33 -6.21
CA ALA A 195 -8.61 -9.45 -6.67
C ALA A 195 -9.23 -10.84 -6.40
N SER A 196 -8.43 -11.85 -6.07
CA SER A 196 -8.88 -13.21 -5.78
C SER A 196 -9.47 -13.35 -4.38
N ALA A 197 -10.44 -14.26 -4.23
CA ALA A 197 -11.13 -14.56 -2.98
C ALA A 197 -10.42 -15.62 -2.10
N ASP A 198 -9.16 -15.95 -2.39
CA ASP A 198 -8.38 -16.95 -1.63
C ASP A 198 -8.01 -16.45 -0.22
N ASN A 199 -8.30 -17.26 0.80
CA ASN A 199 -8.05 -16.91 2.20
C ASN A 199 -6.57 -16.59 2.50
N ARG A 200 -5.61 -17.17 1.76
CA ARG A 200 -4.16 -16.88 1.89
C ARG A 200 -3.83 -15.40 1.60
N ILE A 201 -4.68 -14.73 0.85
CA ILE A 201 -4.52 -13.33 0.44
C ILE A 201 -5.01 -12.38 1.53
N GLN A 202 -5.84 -12.87 2.47
CA GLN A 202 -6.19 -12.14 3.69
C GLN A 202 -5.06 -12.17 4.72
N GLU A 203 -4.35 -13.29 4.86
CA GLU A 203 -3.12 -13.40 5.67
C GLU A 203 -2.07 -12.40 5.18
N ALA A 204 -1.86 -12.33 3.87
CA ALA A 204 -1.02 -11.34 3.21
C ALA A 204 -1.40 -9.90 3.56
N PHE A 205 -2.70 -9.61 3.60
CA PHE A 205 -3.21 -8.26 3.87
C PHE A 205 -2.88 -7.79 5.29
N LEU A 206 -2.89 -8.70 6.27
CA LEU A 206 -2.42 -8.39 7.62
C LEU A 206 -0.92 -8.04 7.63
N GLN A 207 -0.11 -8.84 6.91
CA GLN A 207 1.34 -8.62 6.81
C GLN A 207 1.73 -7.35 6.04
N LEU A 208 0.93 -6.89 5.06
CA LEU A 208 1.19 -5.64 4.31
C LEU A 208 1.38 -4.42 5.22
N THR A 209 0.76 -4.43 6.40
CA THR A 209 0.85 -3.33 7.36
C THR A 209 2.11 -3.38 8.21
N ALA A 210 2.74 -4.56 8.33
CA ALA A 210 3.96 -4.78 9.12
C ALA A 210 5.24 -4.82 8.26
N SER A 211 5.25 -5.51 7.10
CA SER A 211 6.44 -5.71 6.26
C SER A 211 6.63 -4.60 5.20
N PRO A 212 7.75 -3.83 5.24
CA PRO A 212 8.15 -2.94 4.15
C PRO A 212 8.40 -3.67 2.82
N GLU A 213 8.90 -4.91 2.87
CA GLU A 213 9.18 -5.76 1.71
C GLU A 213 7.89 -6.08 0.97
N LEU A 214 6.85 -6.48 1.69
CA LEU A 214 5.56 -6.78 1.10
C LEU A 214 4.89 -5.52 0.55
N ARG A 215 5.04 -4.37 1.22
CA ARG A 215 4.61 -3.07 0.67
C ARG A 215 5.34 -2.71 -0.61
N PHE A 216 6.65 -2.94 -0.71
CA PHE A 216 7.44 -2.66 -1.90
C PHE A 216 6.90 -3.41 -3.12
N VAL A 217 6.70 -4.72 -3.01
CA VAL A 217 6.21 -5.53 -4.15
C VAL A 217 4.74 -5.31 -4.49
N THR A 218 3.93 -4.80 -3.55
CA THR A 218 2.48 -4.60 -3.72
C THR A 218 2.06 -3.18 -4.10
N TYR A 219 2.74 -2.16 -3.59
CA TYR A 219 2.42 -0.75 -3.86
C TYR A 219 3.51 -0.02 -4.66
N GLY A 220 4.69 -0.63 -4.80
CA GLY A 220 5.86 -0.02 -5.40
C GLY A 220 6.73 0.74 -4.39
N GLY A 221 7.77 1.37 -4.91
CA GLY A 221 8.73 2.11 -4.10
C GLY A 221 9.86 2.71 -4.93
N TYR A 222 10.81 3.37 -4.27
CA TYR A 222 12.02 3.88 -4.92
C TYR A 222 13.14 2.86 -4.85
N ILE A 223 13.80 2.63 -5.98
CA ILE A 223 15.10 1.95 -6.03
C ILE A 223 16.15 3.04 -6.27
N PHE A 224 17.13 3.13 -5.36
CA PHE A 224 18.28 4.02 -5.47
C PHE A 224 19.50 3.23 -5.94
N LEU A 225 20.28 3.80 -6.85
CA LEU A 225 21.41 3.11 -7.49
C LEU A 225 22.67 4.00 -7.58
N THR A 226 23.84 3.37 -7.66
CA THR A 226 25.11 4.03 -8.03
C THR A 226 25.08 4.55 -9.47
N LYS A 227 26.12 5.27 -9.89
CA LYS A 227 26.29 5.74 -11.29
C LYS A 227 26.35 4.60 -12.29
N GLU A 228 26.88 3.45 -11.90
CA GLU A 228 26.98 2.24 -12.71
C GLU A 228 25.60 1.55 -12.86
N GLY A 229 24.66 1.88 -11.97
CA GLY A 229 23.33 1.27 -11.89
C GLY A 229 23.27 0.03 -11.01
N LYS A 230 24.12 -0.06 -9.97
CA LYS A 230 23.99 -1.07 -8.91
C LYS A 230 23.04 -0.56 -7.81
N PRO A 231 22.05 -1.33 -7.34
CA PRO A 231 21.20 -0.92 -6.23
C PRO A 231 22.01 -0.64 -4.95
N VAL A 232 21.71 0.46 -4.26
CA VAL A 232 22.30 0.84 -2.95
C VAL A 232 21.27 1.01 -1.85
N GLY A 233 19.98 0.99 -2.19
CA GLY A 233 18.90 0.95 -1.21
C GLY A 233 17.53 1.00 -1.85
N VAL A 234 16.54 0.46 -1.13
CA VAL A 234 15.15 0.38 -1.55
C VAL A 234 14.27 1.04 -0.50
N LYS A 235 13.23 1.76 -0.95
CA LYS A 235 12.23 2.40 -0.08
C LYS A 235 10.81 2.07 -0.53
N SER A 236 10.03 1.38 0.29
CA SER A 236 8.59 1.18 0.05
C SER A 236 7.80 2.41 0.49
N ILE A 237 6.71 2.73 -0.21
CA ILE A 237 5.72 3.66 0.35
C ILE A 237 4.89 3.00 1.44
N ASN A 238 4.53 3.79 2.45
CA ASN A 238 3.50 3.43 3.41
C ASN A 238 2.42 4.52 3.46
N ALA A 239 1.18 4.14 3.80
CA ALA A 239 0.06 5.07 3.89
C ALA A 239 0.10 5.98 5.14
N ASN A 240 1.01 5.71 6.08
CA ASN A 240 1.04 6.28 7.42
C ASN A 240 2.37 7.03 7.65
N GLY A 241 2.55 8.16 6.98
CA GLY A 241 3.77 8.96 7.17
C GLY A 241 3.77 10.31 6.48
N THR A 242 4.88 11.03 6.63
CA THR A 242 5.04 12.41 6.16
C THR A 242 6.31 12.65 5.35
N ALA A 243 6.98 11.57 4.93
CA ALA A 243 8.24 11.61 4.17
C ALA A 243 8.03 12.10 2.74
N LEU A 244 6.94 11.67 2.10
CA LEU A 244 6.42 12.21 0.86
C LEU A 244 5.26 13.15 1.16
N ARG A 245 5.34 14.35 0.61
CA ARG A 245 4.27 15.36 0.60
C ARG A 245 4.10 15.85 -0.81
N PHE A 246 2.87 16.12 -1.20
CA PHE A 246 2.53 16.53 -2.56
C PHE A 246 2.09 17.99 -2.59
N ALA A 247 2.33 18.64 -3.73
CA ALA A 247 1.79 19.97 -4.00
C ALA A 247 0.30 19.89 -4.32
N ALA A 248 -0.34 21.03 -4.58
CA ALA A 248 -1.65 21.04 -5.21
C ALA A 248 -1.62 20.25 -6.54
N PRO A 249 -2.72 19.58 -6.93
CA PRO A 249 -2.81 18.91 -8.21
C PRO A 249 -2.55 19.89 -9.36
N VAL A 250 -1.83 19.42 -10.37
CA VAL A 250 -1.53 20.16 -11.60
C VAL A 250 -2.30 19.50 -12.74
N GLN A 251 -3.06 20.30 -13.49
CA GLN A 251 -3.75 19.84 -14.70
C GLN A 251 -2.72 19.32 -15.70
N TRP A 252 -2.88 18.07 -16.14
CA TRP A 252 -1.96 17.46 -17.10
C TRP A 252 -2.47 17.65 -18.54
N PRO A 253 -1.69 18.20 -19.48
CA PRO A 253 -2.07 18.29 -20.88
C PRO A 253 -2.20 16.89 -21.49
N GLY A 254 -3.42 16.49 -21.85
CA GLY A 254 -3.75 15.13 -22.29
C GLY A 254 -2.92 14.61 -23.48
N GLN A 255 -2.40 15.50 -24.32
CA GLN A 255 -1.47 15.17 -25.42
C GLN A 255 -0.26 14.35 -24.93
N PHE A 256 0.31 14.68 -23.77
CA PHE A 256 1.47 13.98 -23.21
C PHE A 256 1.11 12.62 -22.59
N THR A 257 -0.17 12.34 -22.36
CA THR A 257 -0.61 11.01 -21.89
C THR A 257 -0.41 9.96 -22.98
N ALA A 258 -0.59 10.31 -24.26
CA ALA A 258 -0.36 9.40 -25.38
C ALA A 258 1.11 8.93 -25.44
N ASP A 259 2.06 9.85 -25.24
CA ASP A 259 3.49 9.53 -25.19
C ASP A 259 3.82 8.55 -24.06
N LEU A 260 3.19 8.72 -22.88
CA LEU A 260 3.36 7.83 -21.73
C LEU A 260 2.74 6.44 -21.94
N VAL A 261 1.64 6.35 -22.69
CA VAL A 261 1.05 5.06 -23.13
C VAL A 261 2.00 4.36 -24.10
N LEU A 262 2.48 5.05 -25.14
CA LEU A 262 3.42 4.50 -26.13
C LEU A 262 4.74 4.06 -25.49
N ALA A 263 5.25 4.83 -24.52
CA ALA A 263 6.44 4.49 -23.73
C ALA A 263 6.21 3.38 -22.68
N LYS A 264 4.99 2.83 -22.55
CA LYS A 264 4.59 1.82 -21.56
C LYS A 264 4.99 2.21 -20.13
N ARG A 265 4.67 3.45 -19.74
CA ARG A 265 4.98 4.00 -18.40
C ARG A 265 3.84 3.94 -17.41
N LEU A 266 2.60 3.83 -17.88
CA LEU A 266 1.41 3.68 -17.04
C LEU A 266 1.29 2.25 -16.50
N ALA A 267 1.14 2.13 -15.18
CA ALA A 267 0.83 0.91 -14.46
C ALA A 267 -0.55 1.00 -13.80
N ASN A 268 -1.16 -0.13 -13.45
CA ASN A 268 -2.43 -0.15 -12.72
C ASN A 268 -2.24 0.31 -11.27
N VAL A 269 -3.16 1.14 -10.77
CA VAL A 269 -3.16 1.58 -9.37
C VAL A 269 -3.51 0.39 -8.47
N SER A 270 -2.61 -0.02 -7.58
CA SER A 270 -2.87 -1.09 -6.60
C SER A 270 -3.45 -0.59 -5.27
N LEU A 271 -3.24 0.68 -4.92
CA LEU A 271 -3.75 1.29 -3.69
C LEU A 271 -5.28 1.42 -3.72
N THR A 272 -5.98 0.57 -2.96
CA THR A 272 -7.45 0.49 -2.90
C THR A 272 -8.14 1.84 -2.70
N ARG A 273 -7.62 2.71 -1.81
CA ARG A 273 -8.18 4.06 -1.56
C ARG A 273 -8.17 4.96 -2.80
N LEU A 274 -7.13 4.85 -3.65
CA LEU A 274 -7.03 5.65 -4.87
C LEU A 274 -7.92 5.08 -5.98
N ARG A 275 -8.01 3.74 -6.10
CA ARG A 275 -8.97 3.08 -7.00
C ARG A 275 -10.42 3.44 -6.69
N GLN A 276 -10.78 3.47 -5.40
CA GLN A 276 -12.11 3.89 -4.94
C GLN A 276 -12.44 5.34 -5.30
N ALA A 277 -11.43 6.20 -5.38
CA ALA A 277 -11.56 7.60 -5.79
C ALA A 277 -11.36 7.78 -7.32
N GLY A 278 -11.53 6.71 -8.10
CA GLY A 278 -11.55 6.73 -9.56
C GLY A 278 -10.20 6.58 -10.26
N ALA A 279 -9.08 6.42 -9.54
CA ALA A 279 -7.76 6.26 -10.18
C ALA A 279 -7.59 4.86 -10.79
N GLN A 280 -7.40 4.76 -12.11
CA GLN A 280 -7.22 3.49 -12.81
C GLN A 280 -5.74 3.18 -13.06
N HIS A 281 -5.02 4.14 -13.64
CA HIS A 281 -3.59 4.00 -13.94
C HIS A 281 -2.77 5.10 -13.28
N TYR A 282 -1.47 4.86 -13.12
CA TYR A 282 -0.52 5.85 -12.65
C TYR A 282 0.88 5.65 -13.24
N CYS A 283 1.67 6.72 -13.26
CA CYS A 283 3.10 6.62 -13.53
C CYS A 283 3.91 7.65 -12.73
N TRP A 284 5.18 7.33 -12.52
CA TRP A 284 6.16 8.27 -12.02
C TRP A 284 6.68 9.19 -13.14
N ILE A 285 6.49 10.50 -12.94
CA ILE A 285 7.09 11.57 -13.74
C ILE A 285 8.43 11.93 -13.12
N LEU A 286 9.47 11.97 -13.94
CA LEU A 286 10.84 12.09 -13.46
C LEU A 286 11.14 13.51 -12.96
N PRO A 287 12.06 13.67 -11.99
CA PRO A 287 12.53 14.99 -11.58
C PRO A 287 13.13 15.79 -12.74
N GLY A 288 12.58 16.98 -13.00
CA GLY A 288 13.05 17.87 -14.05
C GLY A 288 12.70 17.43 -15.48
N GLU A 289 11.86 16.40 -15.63
CA GLU A 289 11.41 15.88 -16.92
C GLU A 289 10.82 16.97 -17.83
N VAL A 290 11.02 16.82 -19.14
CA VAL A 290 10.65 17.80 -20.16
C VAL A 290 9.65 17.18 -21.12
N PHE A 291 8.54 17.87 -21.34
CA PHE A 291 7.54 17.53 -22.34
C PHE A 291 7.42 18.68 -23.33
N SER A 292 7.36 18.38 -24.62
CA SER A 292 7.25 19.38 -25.69
C SER A 292 6.53 18.78 -26.88
N VAL A 293 5.54 19.50 -27.40
CA VAL A 293 5.01 19.30 -28.76
C VAL A 293 5.77 20.23 -29.71
N ASP A 294 5.90 19.85 -30.98
CA ASP A 294 6.55 20.66 -32.00
C ASP A 294 6.00 22.10 -32.04
N GLY A 295 6.91 23.09 -32.02
CA GLY A 295 6.58 24.51 -31.95
C GLY A 295 6.14 25.05 -30.58
N SER A 296 5.91 24.19 -29.57
CA SER A 296 5.54 24.61 -28.22
C SER A 296 6.75 24.90 -27.31
N LYS A 297 6.57 25.78 -26.32
CA LYS A 297 7.60 26.00 -25.28
C LYS A 297 7.73 24.74 -24.39
N PRO A 298 8.95 24.23 -24.14
CA PRO A 298 9.13 23.05 -23.28
C PRO A 298 8.53 23.21 -21.89
N TRP A 299 7.74 22.23 -21.47
CA TRP A 299 7.06 22.16 -20.19
C TRP A 299 7.82 21.26 -19.21
N ARG A 300 8.03 21.75 -17.98
CA ARG A 300 8.70 21.01 -16.90
C ARG A 300 7.77 20.95 -15.68
N PRO A 301 6.93 19.91 -15.55
CA PRO A 301 5.85 19.91 -14.57
C PRO A 301 6.31 19.69 -13.12
N THR A 302 7.50 19.10 -12.91
CA THR A 302 8.00 18.80 -11.56
C THR A 302 9.50 19.06 -11.43
N LYS A 303 9.93 19.49 -10.23
CA LYS A 303 11.36 19.61 -9.86
C LYS A 303 11.90 18.37 -9.16
N TYR A 304 11.05 17.66 -8.41
CA TYR A 304 11.40 16.51 -7.57
C TYR A 304 10.68 15.22 -8.01
N GLY A 305 10.11 15.23 -9.22
CA GLY A 305 9.22 14.19 -9.71
C GLY A 305 7.79 14.37 -9.20
N GLY A 306 6.89 13.49 -9.63
CA GLY A 306 5.49 13.45 -9.19
C GLY A 306 4.75 12.23 -9.71
N PHE A 307 3.62 11.89 -9.09
CA PHE A 307 2.76 10.82 -9.59
C PHE A 307 1.66 11.41 -10.47
N LEU A 308 1.65 11.00 -11.73
CA LEU A 308 0.50 11.20 -12.61
C LEU A 308 -0.48 10.06 -12.38
N PHE A 309 -1.76 10.37 -12.23
CA PHE A 309 -2.85 9.39 -12.23
C PHE A 309 -3.77 9.66 -13.41
N VAL A 310 -4.25 8.59 -14.06
CA VAL A 310 -5.33 8.64 -15.05
C VAL A 310 -6.58 8.11 -14.38
N LEU A 311 -7.62 8.95 -14.35
CA LEU A 311 -8.90 8.66 -13.73
C LEU A 311 -9.81 7.83 -14.66
N GLU A 312 -10.89 7.27 -14.10
CA GLU A 312 -11.88 6.45 -14.79
C GLU A 312 -12.62 7.21 -15.91
N ASN A 313 -12.77 8.53 -15.76
CA ASN A 313 -13.30 9.41 -16.82
C ASN A 313 -12.25 9.79 -17.89
N GLY A 314 -11.03 9.28 -17.79
CA GLY A 314 -9.90 9.58 -18.67
C GLY A 314 -9.07 10.80 -18.28
N ASP A 315 -9.49 11.61 -17.30
CA ASP A 315 -8.78 12.83 -16.93
C ASP A 315 -7.44 12.51 -16.25
N PRO A 316 -6.33 13.11 -16.70
CA PRO A 316 -5.03 12.95 -16.08
C PRO A 316 -4.76 14.05 -15.03
N VAL A 317 -4.40 13.66 -13.81
CA VAL A 317 -4.06 14.56 -12.69
C VAL A 317 -2.68 14.27 -12.14
N LEU A 318 -1.83 15.29 -12.09
CA LEU A 318 -0.46 15.18 -11.58
C LEU A 318 -0.35 15.70 -10.14
N PHE A 319 0.33 14.95 -9.29
CA PHE A 319 0.73 15.39 -7.94
C PHE A 319 2.26 15.50 -7.85
N PRO A 320 2.83 16.72 -8.04
CA PRO A 320 4.26 16.94 -7.87
C PRO A 320 4.70 16.71 -6.43
N ILE A 321 5.88 16.13 -6.21
CA ILE A 321 6.47 16.09 -4.87
C ILE A 321 6.84 17.51 -4.42
N HIS A 322 6.34 17.87 -3.24
CA HIS A 322 6.59 19.16 -2.61
C HIS A 322 7.76 19.06 -1.63
N LYS A 323 8.74 19.96 -1.79
CA LYS A 323 9.85 20.09 -0.84
C LYS A 323 9.36 20.72 0.47
N LYS A 324 9.59 20.04 1.59
CA LYS A 324 9.75 20.63 2.93
C LYS A 324 11.15 20.30 3.42
#